data_AF-A0A3A9BVQ4-F1
#
_entry.id   AF-A0A3A9BVQ4-F1
#
_cell.length_a   1.000
_cell.length_b   1.000
_cell.length_c   1.000
_cell.angle_alpha   90.00
_cell.angle_beta   90.00
_cell.angle_gamma   90.00
#
_symmetry.space_group_name_H-M   'P 1'
#
loop_
_entity.id
_entity.type
_entity.pdbx_description
1 polymer ?
#
loop_
_entity_poly.entity_id
_entity_poly.type
_entity_poly.pdbx_seq_one_letter_code
_entity_poly.pdbx_strand_id
1 'polypeptide(L)' 'MEKDLTLDLMLTERWSNNACRGYVIWAMENCNFKPEDIKRVVRELHWVFDMKSIEEADEHYCQSPY' A
#
# COMPACT_ATOMS: atom_id res chain seq x y z
N MET A 1 14.72 -19.73 -19.20
CA MET A 1 14.22 -19.81 -17.82
C MET A 1 14.99 -18.88 -16.87
N GLU A 2 16.32 -18.98 -16.73
CA GLU A 2 17.09 -18.03 -15.86
C GLU A 2 16.97 -16.55 -16.26
N LYS A 3 16.94 -16.27 -17.57
CA LYS A 3 16.81 -14.90 -18.11
C LYS A 3 15.43 -14.26 -17.86
N ASP A 4 14.42 -15.10 -17.65
CA ASP A 4 13.04 -14.69 -17.38
C ASP A 4 12.88 -14.35 -15.90
N LEU A 5 13.45 -15.18 -15.01
CA LEU A 5 13.49 -14.93 -13.57
C LEU A 5 14.25 -13.65 -13.21
N THR A 6 15.34 -13.34 -13.91
CA THR A 6 16.13 -12.13 -13.68
C THR A 6 15.43 -10.87 -14.18
N LEU A 7 14.65 -10.97 -15.27
CA LEU A 7 13.81 -9.88 -15.74
C LEU A 7 12.62 -9.66 -14.80
N ASP A 8 11.97 -10.73 -14.35
CA ASP A 8 10.86 -10.67 -13.38
C ASP A 8 11.35 -10.10 -12.04
N LEU A 9 12.49 -10.54 -11.52
CA LEU A 9 13.13 -9.95 -10.33
C LEU A 9 13.47 -8.46 -10.51
N MET A 10 13.99 -8.06 -11.69
CA MET A 10 14.27 -6.65 -12.01
C MET A 10 13.00 -5.81 -12.25
N LEU A 11 11.87 -6.43 -12.61
CA LEU A 11 10.56 -5.79 -12.78
C LEU A 11 9.72 -5.77 -11.49
N THR A 12 9.98 -6.69 -10.56
CA THR A 12 9.29 -6.79 -9.25
C THR A 12 9.71 -5.73 -8.24
N GLU A 13 10.77 -4.96 -8.50
CA GLU A 13 11.15 -3.82 -7.65
C GLU A 13 10.42 -2.52 -8.01
N ARG A 14 9.13 -2.39 -7.69
CA ARG A 14 8.50 -1.05 -7.64
C ARG A 14 7.56 -0.77 -6.48
N TRP A 15 6.99 -1.79 -5.84
CA TRP A 15 6.04 -1.58 -4.76
C TRP A 15 6.55 -2.13 -3.44
N SER A 16 6.34 -1.39 -2.36
CA SER A 16 6.62 -1.82 -0.99
C SER A 16 5.57 -1.23 -0.05
N ASN A 17 5.44 -1.81 1.15
CA ASN A 17 4.58 -1.26 2.20
C ASN A 17 4.90 0.21 2.51
N ASN A 18 6.17 0.60 2.43
CA ASN A 18 6.59 1.98 2.63
C ASN A 18 6.18 2.89 1.46
N ALA A 19 6.30 2.43 0.22
CA ALA A 19 5.81 3.17 -0.94
C ALA A 19 4.29 3.39 -0.87
N CYS A 20 3.53 2.36 -0.51
CA CYS A 20 2.08 2.45 -0.33
C CYS A 20 1.70 3.48 0.75
N ARG A 21 2.36 3.44 1.93
CA ARG A 21 2.16 4.45 2.99
C ARG A 21 2.48 5.85 2.49
N GLY A 22 3.54 6.02 1.69
CA GLY A 22 3.90 7.30 1.07
C GLY A 22 2.79 7.85 0.17
N TYR A 23 2.21 7.01 -0.70
CA TYR A 23 1.08 7.41 -1.55
C TYR A 23 -0.15 7.83 -0.73
N VAL A 24 -0.48 7.09 0.33
CA VAL A 24 -1.61 7.44 1.21
C VAL A 24 -1.36 8.77 1.92
N ILE A 25 -0.14 9.01 2.42
CA ILE A 25 0.24 10.30 3.03
C ILE A 25 0.03 11.43 2.02
N TRP A 26 0.55 11.31 0.79
CA TRP A 26 0.37 12.33 -0.25
C TRP A 26 -1.10 12.60 -0.57
N ALA A 27 -1.91 11.56 -0.73
CA ALA A 27 -3.34 11.72 -0.99
C ALA A 27 -4.04 12.48 0.15
N MET A 28 -3.75 12.12 1.40
CA MET A 28 -4.34 12.76 2.57
C MET A 28 -3.86 14.21 2.78
N GLU A 29 -2.57 14.49 2.55
CA GLU A 29 -2.02 15.86 2.58
C GLU A 29 -2.70 16.75 1.52
N ASN A 30 -2.85 16.24 0.29
CA ASN A 30 -3.50 16.96 -0.80
C ASN A 30 -5.00 17.20 -0.56
N CYS A 31 -5.64 16.34 0.24
CA CYS A 31 -7.02 16.51 0.71
C CYS A 31 -7.13 17.34 2.00
N ASN A 32 -6.04 17.95 2.48
CA ASN A 32 -5.97 18.76 3.69
C ASN A 32 -6.46 18.04 4.97
N PHE A 33 -6.26 16.74 5.07
CA PHE A 33 -6.49 16.02 6.32
C PHE A 33 -5.59 16.56 7.43
N LYS A 34 -6.06 16.48 8.68
CA LYS A 34 -5.28 16.92 9.83
C LYS A 34 -4.07 15.98 10.02
N PRO A 35 -2.90 16.50 10.46
CA PRO A 35 -1.72 15.66 10.69
C PRO A 35 -1.95 14.50 11.66
N GLU A 36 -2.87 14.65 12.63
CA GLU A 36 -3.25 13.60 13.57
C GLU A 36 -3.99 12.43 12.90
N ASP A 37 -4.86 12.71 11.92
CA ASP A 37 -5.57 11.70 11.15
C ASP A 37 -4.63 10.95 10.21
N ILE A 38 -3.71 11.66 9.55
CA ILE A 38 -2.67 11.06 8.70
C ILE A 38 -1.84 10.07 9.52
N LYS A 39 -1.35 10.47 10.70
CA LYS A 39 -0.58 9.58 11.58
C LYS A 39 -1.38 8.35 12.02
N ARG A 40 -2.68 8.52 12.30
CA ARG A 40 -3.56 7.42 12.69
C ARG A 40 -3.70 6.39 11.56
N VAL A 41 -4.00 6.85 10.33
CA VAL A 41 -4.14 5.99 9.16
C VAL A 41 -2.82 5.28 8.82
N VAL A 42 -1.69 6.00 8.82
CA VAL A 42 -0.38 5.39 8.52
C VAL A 42 0.01 4.33 9.56
N ARG A 43 -0.30 4.55 10.84
CA ARG A 43 -0.10 3.53 11.89
C ARG A 43 -1.00 2.32 11.66
N GLU A 44 -2.25 2.52 11.30
CA GLU A 44 -3.17 1.41 11.02
C GLU A 44 -2.73 0.59 9.80
N LEU A 45 -2.30 1.26 8.73
CA LEU A 45 -1.70 0.61 7.56
C LEU A 45 -0.46 -0.21 7.93
N HIS A 46 0.27 0.15 9.00
CA HIS A 46 1.36 -0.69 9.47
C HIS A 46 0.87 -2.05 9.94
N TRP A 47 -0.20 -2.08 10.72
CA TRP A 47 -0.77 -3.32 11.24
C TRP A 47 -1.51 -4.11 10.18
N VAL A 48 -2.31 -3.45 9.33
CA VAL A 48 -3.13 -4.14 8.32
C VAL A 48 -2.25 -4.89 7.31
N PHE A 49 -1.11 -4.34 6.90
CA PHE A 49 -0.21 -5.04 5.98
C PHE A 49 0.41 -6.32 6.55
N ASP A 50 0.55 -6.43 7.87
CA ASP A 50 1.07 -7.65 8.51
C ASP A 50 -0.05 -8.67 8.77
N MET A 51 -1.29 -8.20 8.89
CA MET A 51 -2.46 -9.01 9.28
C MET A 51 -3.28 -9.49 8.08
N LYS A 52 -3.12 -8.87 6.91
CA LYS A 52 -3.92 -9.14 5.71
C LYS A 52 -3.05 -9.49 4.51
N SER A 53 -3.48 -10.49 3.75
CA SER A 53 -2.85 -10.81 2.47
C SER A 53 -3.18 -9.76 1.41
N ILE A 54 -2.41 -9.75 0.31
CA ILE A 54 -2.66 -8.86 -0.81
C ILE A 54 -4.03 -9.16 -1.43
N GLU A 55 -4.39 -10.44 -1.54
CA GLU A 55 -5.68 -10.88 -2.09
C GLU A 55 -6.85 -10.44 -1.21
N GLU A 56 -6.75 -10.57 0.13
CA GLU A 56 -7.78 -10.08 1.05
C GLU A 56 -8.00 -8.56 0.92
N ALA A 57 -6.91 -7.81 0.76
CA ALA A 57 -6.98 -6.36 0.59
C ALA A 57 -7.60 -5.95 -0.75
N ASP A 58 -7.27 -6.67 -1.84
CA ASP A 58 -7.84 -6.43 -3.17
C ASP A 58 -9.33 -6.79 -3.22
N GLU A 59 -9.72 -7.92 -2.64
CA GLU A 59 -11.13 -8.31 -2.52
C GLU A 59 -11.91 -7.27 -1.71
N HIS A 60 -11.34 -6.81 -0.59
CA HIS A 60 -11.96 -5.77 0.24
C HIS A 60 -12.16 -4.46 -0.54
N TYR A 61 -11.17 -4.03 -1.34
CA TYR A 61 -11.30 -2.85 -2.18
C TYR A 61 -12.37 -3.03 -3.27
N CYS A 62 -12.39 -4.16 -3.96
CA CYS A 62 -13.38 -4.44 -5.01
C CYS A 62 -14.83 -4.46 -4.50
N GLN A 63 -15.03 -4.77 -3.22
CA GLN A 63 -16.34 -4.80 -2.56
C GLN A 63 -16.68 -3.49 -1.81
N SER A 64 -15.73 -2.58 -1.69
CA SER A 64 -15.89 -1.32 -0.95
C SER A 64 -16.77 -0.33 -1.73
N PRO A 65 -17.64 0.46 -1.04
CA PRO A 65 -18.35 1.58 -1.65
C PRO A 65 -17.49 2.84 -1.82
N TYR A 66 -16.27 2.82 -1.28
CA TYR A 66 -15.21 3.82 -1.44
C TYR A 66 -14.16 3.32 -2.42
#